data_AF-A0A961HYP4-F1
#
_entry.id   AF-A0A961HYP4-F1
#
_cell.length_a   1.000
_cell.length_b   1.000
_cell.length_c   1.000
_cell.angle_alpha   90.00
_cell.angle_beta   90.00
_cell.angle_gamma   90.00
#
_symmetry.space_group_name_H-M   'P 1'
#
loop_
_entity.id
_entity.type
_entity.pdbx_description
1 polymer ?
#
loop_
_entity_poly.entity_id
_entity_poly.type
_entity_poly.pdbx_seq_one_letter_code
_entity_poly.pdbx_strand_id
1 'polypeptide(L)'
;DSVPLTAEYRDLWHLMHDLRAMGETNALAGRLRHPTRRAVFDLAGALYAERFAAPEGRIRATFELVCLTGWAPDASQPKPLRPGSAQARLADALGTTETGLGD
;
A
#
# COMPACT_ATOMS: atom_id res chain seq x y z
N ASP A 1 4.88 -2.94 -0.45
CA ASP A 1 4.71 -3.72 0.79
C ASP A 1 3.32 -3.42 1.34
N SER A 2 2.59 -4.42 1.84
CA SER A 2 1.23 -4.25 2.37
C SER A 2 1.09 -4.95 3.72
N VAL A 3 0.55 -4.24 4.70
CA VAL A 3 0.34 -4.76 6.05
C VAL A 3 -1.16 -4.75 6.38
N PRO A 4 -1.78 -5.93 6.62
CA PRO A 4 -3.15 -5.99 7.06
C PRO A 4 -3.27 -5.56 8.53
N LEU A 5 -4.26 -4.73 8.83
CA LEU A 5 -4.62 -4.29 10.18
C LEU A 5 -6.11 -4.56 10.43
N THR A 6 -6.42 -5.41 11.40
CA THR A 6 -7.80 -5.63 11.84
C THR A 6 -8.11 -4.79 13.07
N ALA A 7 -9.18 -4.00 13.00
CA ALA A 7 -9.68 -3.18 14.10
C ALA A 7 -11.12 -3.54 14.45
N GLU A 8 -11.50 -3.30 15.70
CA GLU A 8 -12.84 -3.58 16.22
C GLU A 8 -13.64 -2.29 16.42
N TYR A 9 -14.87 -2.28 15.91
CA TYR A 9 -15.79 -1.15 15.97
C TYR A 9 -17.06 -1.53 16.73
N ARG A 10 -17.70 -0.54 17.36
CA ARG A 10 -18.97 -0.74 18.08
C ARG A 10 -20.08 -1.26 17.16
N ASP A 11 -20.23 -0.62 15.99
CA ASP A 11 -21.25 -0.94 14.99
C ASP A 11 -20.84 -0.36 13.63
N LEU A 12 -21.66 -0.62 12.60
CA LEU A 12 -21.41 -0.14 11.24
C LEU A 12 -21.43 1.39 11.14
N TRP A 13 -22.24 2.07 11.96
CA TRP A 13 -22.33 3.53 11.93
C TRP A 13 -21.04 4.17 12.44
N HIS A 14 -20.48 3.64 13.52
CA HIS A 14 -19.19 4.04 14.05
C HIS A 14 -18.09 3.86 13.00
N LEU A 15 -18.04 2.69 12.33
CA LEU A 15 -17.09 2.44 11.24
C LEU A 15 -17.25 3.44 10.08
N MET A 16 -18.48 3.70 9.63
CA MET A 16 -18.73 4.65 8.53
C MET A 16 -18.34 6.09 8.88
N HIS A 17 -18.50 6.49 10.14
CA HIS A 17 -18.05 7.80 10.60
C HIS A 17 -16.52 7.93 10.53
N ASP A 18 -15.79 6.92 10.97
CA ASP A 18 -14.33 6.92 10.93
C ASP A 18 -13.80 6.87 9.49
N LEU A 19 -14.37 6.02 8.63
CA LEU A 19 -14.03 5.99 7.20
C LEU A 19 -14.19 7.37 6.54
N ARG A 20 -15.29 8.07 6.86
CA ARG A 20 -15.50 9.43 6.36
C ARG A 20 -14.45 10.40 6.89
N ALA A 21 -14.09 10.32 8.17
CA ALA A 21 -13.05 11.15 8.77
C ALA A 21 -11.66 10.87 8.19
N MET A 22 -11.39 9.62 7.82
CA MET A 22 -10.16 9.18 7.13
C MET A 22 -10.10 9.63 5.66
N GLY A 23 -11.20 10.16 5.10
CA GLY A 23 -11.29 10.53 3.68
C GLY A 23 -11.65 9.38 2.75
N GLU A 24 -11.97 8.20 3.28
CA GLU A 24 -12.36 6.98 2.57
C GLU A 24 -13.82 7.05 2.06
N THR A 25 -14.15 8.16 1.41
CA THR A 25 -15.44 8.36 0.76
C THR A 25 -15.41 7.82 -0.67
N ASN A 26 -16.57 7.51 -1.24
CA ASN A 26 -16.65 6.91 -2.57
C ASN A 26 -16.13 7.86 -3.67
N ALA A 27 -14.92 7.59 -4.17
CA ALA A 27 -14.25 8.36 -5.22
C ALA A 27 -14.62 7.94 -6.65
N LEU A 28 -15.48 6.93 -6.83
CA LEU A 28 -15.82 6.42 -8.16
C LEU A 28 -16.59 7.45 -8.99
N ALA A 29 -16.24 7.54 -10.28
CA ALA A 29 -16.91 8.42 -11.23
C ALA A 29 -18.41 8.08 -11.37
N GLY A 30 -18.73 6.78 -11.39
CA GLY A 30 -20.09 6.23 -11.48
C GLY A 30 -20.82 6.09 -10.14
N ARG A 31 -20.39 6.79 -9.08
CA ARG A 31 -21.05 6.73 -7.78
C ARG A 31 -22.49 7.25 -7.84
N LEU A 32 -23.33 6.76 -6.93
CA LEU A 32 -24.66 7.33 -6.68
C LEU A 32 -24.51 8.80 -6.28
N ARG A 33 -25.25 9.69 -6.97
CA ARG A 33 -25.24 11.15 -6.73
C ARG A 33 -26.44 11.65 -5.94
N HIS A 34 -27.16 10.74 -5.30
CA HIS A 34 -28.25 11.03 -4.38
C HIS A 34 -28.02 10.28 -3.06
N PRO A 35 -28.65 10.73 -1.96
CA PRO A 35 -28.57 10.01 -0.69
C PRO A 35 -29.06 8.57 -0.82
N THR A 36 -28.36 7.63 -0.18
CA THR A 36 -28.81 6.25 -0.03
C THR A 36 -29.90 6.18 1.03
N ARG A 37 -30.91 5.32 0.82
CA ARG A 37 -32.00 5.13 1.79
C ARG A 37 -31.49 4.52 3.10
N ARG A 38 -32.00 5.00 4.24
CA ARG A 38 -31.65 4.50 5.58
C ARG A 38 -31.74 2.96 5.70
N ALA A 39 -32.80 2.36 5.15
CA ALA A 39 -33.02 0.92 5.20
C ALA A 39 -31.86 0.08 4.61
N VAL A 40 -31.11 0.64 3.64
CA VAL A 40 -29.93 -0.04 3.08
C VAL A 40 -28.82 -0.14 4.12
N PHE A 41 -28.57 0.93 4.89
CA PHE A 41 -27.56 0.94 5.93
C PHE A 41 -27.95 0.08 7.12
N ASP A 42 -29.24 0.06 7.50
CA ASP A 42 -29.73 -0.82 8.57
C ASP A 42 -29.51 -2.30 8.20
N LEU A 43 -29.88 -2.69 6.97
CA LEU A 43 -29.66 -4.05 6.48
C LEU A 43 -28.17 -4.38 6.37
N ALA A 44 -27.36 -3.45 5.86
CA ALA A 44 -25.92 -3.62 5.79
C ALA A 44 -25.32 -3.83 7.19
N GLY A 45 -25.77 -3.08 8.20
CA GLY A 45 -25.32 -3.21 9.57
C GLY A 45 -25.62 -4.58 10.17
N ALA A 46 -26.86 -5.06 9.97
CA ALA A 46 -27.26 -6.40 10.42
C ALA A 46 -26.42 -7.50 9.76
N LEU A 47 -26.26 -7.45 8.44
CA LEU A 47 -25.47 -8.44 7.69
C LEU A 47 -23.99 -8.39 8.05
N TYR A 48 -23.44 -7.19 8.29
CA TYR A 48 -22.03 -7.04 8.66
C TYR A 48 -21.76 -7.58 10.06
N ALA A 49 -22.65 -7.30 11.02
CA ALA A 49 -22.56 -7.83 12.38
C ALA A 49 -22.67 -9.36 12.41
N GLU A 50 -23.54 -9.95 11.59
CA GLU A 50 -23.68 -11.41 11.46
C GLU A 50 -22.38 -12.07 10.94
N ARG A 51 -21.76 -11.46 9.93
CA ARG A 51 -20.63 -12.07 9.21
C ARG A 51 -19.26 -11.76 9.82
N PHE A 52 -19.13 -10.63 10.51
CA PHE A 52 -17.86 -10.11 11.02
C PHE A 52 -17.93 -9.78 12.51
N ALA A 53 -18.71 -10.54 13.27
CA ALA A 53 -18.83 -10.37 14.72
C ALA A 53 -17.45 -10.37 15.40
N ALA A 54 -17.30 -9.50 16.40
CA ALA A 54 -16.23 -9.47 17.39
C ALA A 54 -16.82 -9.67 18.80
N PRO A 55 -15.98 -9.88 19.83
CA PRO A 55 -16.43 -9.95 21.21
C PRO A 55 -17.28 -8.73 21.61
N GLU A 56 -18.11 -8.90 22.64
CA GLU A 56 -18.93 -7.80 23.21
C GLU A 56 -19.92 -7.15 22.21
N GLY A 57 -20.32 -7.86 21.16
CA GLY A 57 -21.27 -7.34 20.16
C GLY A 57 -20.66 -6.33 19.19
N ARG A 58 -19.33 -6.28 19.10
CA ARG A 58 -18.58 -5.44 18.16
C ARG A 58 -18.52 -6.07 16.76
N ILE A 59 -17.97 -5.32 15.81
CA ILE A 59 -17.68 -5.79 14.45
C ILE A 59 -16.19 -5.63 14.12
N ARG A 60 -15.65 -6.54 13.31
CA ARG A 60 -14.26 -6.49 12.81
C ARG A 60 -14.22 -5.84 11.43
N ALA A 61 -13.29 -4.93 11.23
CA ALA A 61 -12.96 -4.37 9.92
C ALA A 61 -11.45 -4.49 9.68
N THR A 62 -11.07 -4.95 8.49
CA THR A 62 -9.66 -5.12 8.10
C THR A 62 -9.28 -4.06 7.06
N PHE A 63 -8.13 -3.43 7.29
CA PHE A 63 -7.55 -2.38 6.45
C PHE A 63 -6.23 -2.88 5.88
N GLU A 64 -6.00 -2.65 4.60
CA GLU A 64 -4.72 -2.93 3.96
C GLU A 64 -3.90 -1.64 3.90
N LEU A 65 -2.79 -1.60 4.63
CA LEU A 65 -1.89 -0.44 4.66
C LEU A 65 -0.77 -0.66 3.64
N VAL A 66 -0.80 0.09 2.55
CA VAL A 66 0.22 0.03 1.49
C VAL A 66 1.24 1.15 1.70
N CYS A 67 2.50 0.77 1.90
CA CYS A 67 3.60 1.71 2.06
C CYS A 67 4.48 1.73 0.80
N LEU A 68 4.74 2.93 0.28
CA LEU A 68 5.66 3.16 -0.83
C LEU A 68 6.72 4.18 -0.41
N THR A 69 7.97 3.74 -0.40
CA THR A 69 9.14 4.58 -0.13
C THR A 69 9.95 4.70 -1.41
N GLY A 70 10.30 5.92 -1.79
CA GLY A 70 11.12 6.21 -2.96
C GLY A 70 12.15 7.28 -2.66
N TRP A 71 13.31 7.17 -3.31
CA TRP A 71 14.37 8.17 -3.26
C TRP A 71 14.61 8.69 -4.68
N ALA A 72 14.76 10.01 -4.79
CA ALA A 72 15.25 10.62 -6.02
C ALA A 72 16.78 10.47 -6.09
N PRO A 73 17.36 10.24 -7.28
CA PRO A 73 18.81 10.23 -7.44
C PRO A 73 19.40 11.61 -7.09
N ASP A 74 20.51 11.61 -6.37
CA ASP A 74 21.24 12.83 -6.01
C ASP A 74 22.12 13.30 -7.18
N ALA A 75 22.32 14.61 -7.31
CA ALA A 75 23.18 15.18 -8.35
C ALA A 75 24.64 14.73 -8.23
N SER A 76 25.11 14.40 -7.02
CA SER A 76 26.44 13.87 -6.74
C SER A 76 26.56 12.37 -7.04
N GLN A 77 25.49 11.70 -7.48
CA GLN A 77 25.55 10.28 -7.78
C GLN A 77 26.51 10.02 -8.96
N PRO A 78 27.52 9.14 -8.80
CA PRO A 78 28.46 8.83 -9.88
C PRO A 78 27.71 8.32 -11.11
N LYS A 79 27.97 8.97 -12.25
CA LYS A 79 27.41 8.54 -13.53
C LYS A 79 28.34 7.48 -14.14
N PRO A 80 27.80 6.37 -14.67
CA PRO A 80 28.63 5.40 -15.35
C PRO A 80 29.36 6.05 -16.53
N LEU A 81 30.64 5.73 -16.68
CA LEU A 81 31.44 6.15 -17.82
C LEU A 81 30.97 5.45 -19.10
N ARG A 82 31.32 6.01 -20.26
CA ARG A 82 31.00 5.38 -21.55
C ARG A 82 31.72 4.02 -21.65
N PRO A 83 31.10 2.97 -22.22
CA PRO A 83 31.79 1.71 -22.49
C PRO A 83 33.12 1.96 -23.24
N GLY A 84 34.19 1.31 -22.79
CA GLY A 84 35.53 1.48 -23.37
C GLY A 84 36.34 2.70 -22.89
N SER A 85 35.81 3.52 -21.97
CA SER A 85 36.53 4.69 -21.41
C SER A 85 37.18 4.44 -20.04
N ALA A 86 37.40 3.18 -19.68
CA ALA A 86 38.06 2.80 -18.43
C ALA A 86 39.50 3.33 -18.41
N GLN A 87 39.86 4.08 -17.35
CA GLN A 87 41.21 4.63 -17.16
C GLN A 87 42.13 3.68 -16.38
N ALA A 88 41.55 2.73 -15.65
CA ALA A 88 42.25 1.72 -14.87
C ALA A 88 41.59 0.35 -15.07
N ARG A 89 42.37 -0.72 -14.97
CA ARG A 89 41.87 -2.09 -15.10
C ARG A 89 41.23 -2.54 -13.79
N LEU A 90 40.10 -3.25 -13.87
CA LEU A 90 39.41 -3.75 -12.69
C LEU A 90 40.20 -4.87 -11.99
N ALA A 91 40.87 -5.73 -12.76
CA ALA A 91 41.81 -6.75 -12.26
C ALA A 91 42.87 -6.19 -11.29
N ASP A 92 43.45 -5.03 -11.62
CA ASP A 92 44.48 -4.40 -10.80
C ASP A 92 43.90 -3.90 -9.45
N ALA A 93 42.67 -3.38 -9.47
CA ALA A 93 41.98 -2.91 -8.26
C ALA A 93 41.50 -4.05 -7.35
N LEU A 94 41.15 -5.20 -7.94
CA LEU A 94 40.65 -6.37 -7.22
C LEU A 94 41.75 -7.38 -6.86
N GLY A 95 42.98 -7.19 -7.37
CA GLY A 95 44.10 -8.11 -7.16
C GLY A 95 43.88 -9.48 -7.82
N THR A 96 43.12 -9.53 -8.92
CA THR A 96 42.76 -10.78 -9.59
C THR A 96 43.34 -10.85 -11.00
N THR A 97 43.64 -12.06 -11.48
CA THR A 97 44.07 -12.28 -12.87
C THR A 97 42.85 -12.35 -13.78
N GLU A 98 42.80 -11.48 -14.79
CA GLU A 98 41.75 -11.51 -15.81
C GLU A 98 41.88 -12.76 -16.69
N THR A 99 40.80 -13.53 -16.79
CA THR A 99 40.64 -14.62 -17.77
C THR A 99 39.70 -14.14 -18.87
N GLY A 100 40.10 -14.27 -20.14
CA GLY A 100 39.23 -13.95 -21.27
C GLY A 100 37.95 -14.80 -21.22
N LEU A 101 36.79 -14.19 -21.53
CA LEU A 101 35.60 -14.97 -21.83
C LEU A 101 35.92 -15.85 -23.04
N GLY A 102 35.72 -17.17 -22.91
CA GLY A 102 35.66 -18.05 -24.06
C GLY A 102 34.43 -17.70 -24.90
N ASP A 103 34.56 -17.87 -26.22
CA ASP A 103 33.46 -17.67 -27.17
C ASP A 103 32.22 -18.52 -26.84
#